data_AF-A0A3Q9EA17-F1
#
_entry.id   AF-A0A3Q9EA17-F1
#
_cell.length_a   1.000
_cell.length_b   1.000
_cell.length_c   1.000
_cell.angle_alpha   90.00
_cell.angle_beta   90.00
_cell.angle_gamma   90.00
#
_symmetry.space_group_name_H-M   'P 1'
#
loop_
_entity.id
_entity.type
_entity.pdbx_description
1 polymer ?
#
loop_
_entity_poly.entity_id
_entity_poly.type
_entity_poly.pdbx_seq_one_letter_code
_entity_poly.pdbx_strand_id
1 'polypeptide(L)'
;MSEPPITLYRLQACPFCERVARTLTELDVAYRSRYVEPMHSERNVVKRVSGARSVPAIVDRDTGVTMSESANIVEYLRGTYGEGGA
;
A
#
# COMPACT_ATOMS: atom_id res chain seq x y z
N MET A 1 -20.06 -0.27 -8.44
CA MET A 1 -18.91 -0.98 -7.84
C MET A 1 -18.02 0.10 -7.23
N SER A 2 -17.98 0.21 -5.90
CA SER A 2 -17.12 1.20 -5.24
C SER A 2 -15.66 0.86 -5.52
N GLU A 3 -14.85 1.88 -5.85
CA GLU A 3 -13.41 1.70 -6.02
C GLU A 3 -12.80 1.38 -4.64
N PRO A 4 -11.85 0.43 -4.54
CA PRO A 4 -11.26 0.08 -3.24
C PRO A 4 -10.55 1.30 -2.62
N PRO A 5 -10.65 1.48 -1.29
CA PRO A 5 -10.15 2.66 -0.59
C PRO A 5 -8.62 2.79 -0.70
N ILE A 6 -7.92 1.65 -0.71
CA ILE A 6 -6.46 1.62 -0.68
C ILE A 6 -5.90 1.19 -2.05
N THR A 7 -4.92 1.95 -2.54
CA THR A 7 -4.07 1.55 -3.66
C THR A 7 -2.68 1.17 -3.16
N LEU A 8 -2.28 -0.10 -3.34
CA LEU A 8 -0.96 -0.60 -3.02
C LEU A 8 -0.06 -0.60 -4.27
N TYR A 9 0.99 0.21 -4.25
CA TYR A 9 2.06 0.22 -5.25
C TYR A 9 3.11 -0.83 -4.88
N ARG A 10 3.33 -1.80 -5.78
CA ARG A 10 4.19 -2.96 -5.50
C ARG A 10 4.99 -3.43 -6.72
N LEU A 11 5.96 -4.29 -6.46
CA LEU A 11 6.65 -5.09 -7.47
C LEU A 11 6.25 -6.57 -7.37
N GLN A 12 6.55 -7.30 -8.44
CA GLN A 12 6.54 -8.76 -8.45
C GLN A 12 7.62 -9.30 -7.50
N ALA A 13 7.32 -10.38 -6.78
CA ALA A 13 8.24 -11.07 -5.87
C ALA A 13 8.93 -10.15 -4.83
N CYS A 14 8.20 -9.16 -4.31
CA CYS A 14 8.69 -8.21 -3.31
C CYS A 14 8.18 -8.64 -1.91
N PRO A 15 9.05 -9.15 -1.01
CA PRO A 15 8.63 -9.69 0.29
C PRO A 15 8.00 -8.61 1.20
N PHE A 16 8.48 -7.37 1.11
CA PHE A 16 7.91 -6.23 1.83
C PHE A 16 6.50 -5.88 1.32
N CYS A 17 6.28 -5.99 0.02
CA CYS A 17 5.00 -5.74 -0.61
C CYS A 17 3.98 -6.84 -0.27
N GLU A 18 4.44 -8.09 -0.23
CA GLU A 18 3.63 -9.24 0.21
C GLU A 18 3.23 -9.11 1.66
N ARG A 19 4.11 -8.62 2.54
CA ARG A 19 3.77 -8.34 3.93
C ARG A 19 2.59 -7.37 4.04
N VAL A 20 2.63 -6.25 3.32
CA VAL A 20 1.54 -5.25 3.31
C VAL A 20 0.26 -5.85 2.71
N ALA A 21 0.36 -6.54 1.57
CA ALA A 21 -0.78 -7.18 0.94
C ALA A 21 -1.46 -8.22 1.85
N ARG A 22 -0.66 -9.02 2.57
CA ARG A 22 -1.16 -9.98 3.54
C ARG A 22 -1.89 -9.29 4.69
N THR A 23 -1.33 -8.20 5.24
CA THR A 23 -2.03 -7.43 6.28
C THR A 23 -3.35 -6.85 5.80
N LEU A 24 -3.42 -6.31 4.57
CA LEU A 24 -4.68 -5.85 3.99
C LEU A 24 -5.72 -6.98 3.90
N THR A 25 -5.29 -8.17 3.47
CA THR A 25 -6.16 -9.36 3.42
C THR A 25 -6.56 -9.87 4.81
N GLU A 26 -5.63 -9.89 5.78
CA GLU A 26 -5.92 -10.28 7.17
C GLU A 26 -6.96 -9.35 7.82
N LEU A 27 -6.99 -8.08 7.42
CA LEU A 27 -7.93 -7.07 7.92
C LEU A 27 -9.20 -6.95 7.07
N ASP A 28 -9.38 -7.80 6.05
CA ASP A 28 -10.46 -7.73 5.07
C ASP A 28 -10.65 -6.35 4.41
N VAL A 29 -9.56 -5.59 4.28
CA VAL A 29 -9.58 -4.26 3.65
C VAL A 29 -9.45 -4.42 2.14
N ALA A 30 -10.48 -4.01 1.41
CA ALA A 30 -10.45 -3.98 -0.05
C ALA A 30 -9.32 -3.06 -0.56
N TYR A 31 -8.49 -3.57 -1.47
CA TYR A 31 -7.38 -2.80 -2.04
C TYR A 31 -7.18 -3.09 -3.53
N ARG A 32 -6.63 -2.10 -4.23
CA ARG A 32 -6.14 -2.25 -5.60
C ARG A 32 -4.63 -2.42 -5.60
N SER A 33 -4.14 -3.50 -6.20
CA SER A 33 -2.72 -3.62 -6.52
C SER A 33 -2.37 -2.87 -7.79
N ARG A 34 -1.30 -2.08 -7.75
CA ARG A 34 -0.69 -1.46 -8.92
C ARG A 34 0.78 -1.85 -9.00
N TYR A 35 1.12 -2.61 -10.03
CA TYR A 35 2.51 -2.92 -10.32
C TYR A 35 3.21 -1.72 -10.92
N VAL A 36 4.46 -1.51 -10.53
CA VAL A 36 5.29 -0.39 -10.98
C VAL A 36 6.51 -0.90 -11.70
N GLU A 37 7.22 0.03 -12.35
CA GLU A 37 8.41 -0.26 -13.12
C GLU A 37 9.51 -0.88 -12.22
N PRO A 38 10.18 -1.95 -12.67
CA PRO A 38 11.17 -2.66 -11.85
C PRO A 38 12.36 -1.76 -11.52
N MET A 39 12.80 -0.95 -12.49
CA MET A 39 13.91 -0.01 -12.31
C MET A 39 13.52 1.10 -11.34
N HIS A 40 14.32 1.27 -10.28
CA HIS A 40 14.03 2.25 -9.22
C HIS A 40 13.91 3.68 -9.77
N SER A 41 14.75 4.07 -10.74
CA SER A 41 14.71 5.39 -11.37
C SER A 41 13.40 5.67 -12.14
N GLU A 42 12.73 4.63 -12.62
CA GLU A 42 11.57 4.73 -13.52
C GLU A 42 10.23 4.78 -12.79
N ARG A 43 10.20 4.53 -11.46
CA ARG A 43 9.00 4.55 -10.61
C ARG A 43 8.46 5.96 -10.36
N ASN A 44 8.23 6.72 -11.42
CA ASN A 44 7.81 8.12 -11.36
C ASN A 44 6.43 8.30 -10.75
N VAL A 45 5.54 7.30 -10.90
CA VAL A 45 4.24 7.32 -10.24
C VAL A 45 4.38 7.24 -8.72
N VAL A 46 5.23 6.34 -8.22
CA VAL A 46 5.49 6.21 -6.77
C VAL A 46 6.11 7.48 -6.22
N LYS A 47 7.06 8.08 -6.96
CA LYS A 47 7.66 9.39 -6.59
C LYS A 47 6.60 10.47 -6.48
N ARG A 48 5.68 10.53 -7.44
CA ARG A 48 4.66 11.56 -7.49
C ARG A 48 3.70 11.46 -6.30
N VAL A 49 3.32 10.25 -5.92
CA VAL A 49 2.34 10.06 -4.83
C VAL A 49 2.99 10.12 -3.45
N SER A 50 4.11 9.44 -3.25
CA SER A 50 4.72 9.25 -1.93
C SER A 50 5.93 10.13 -1.64
N GLY A 51 6.41 10.89 -2.62
CA GLY A 51 7.67 11.63 -2.54
C GLY A 51 8.92 10.76 -2.71
N ALA A 52 8.79 9.42 -2.62
CA ALA A 52 9.87 8.46 -2.74
C ALA A 52 9.64 7.46 -3.89
N ARG A 53 10.68 6.72 -4.30
CA ARG A 53 10.57 5.62 -5.28
C ARG A 53 10.66 4.23 -4.64
N SER A 54 10.70 4.17 -3.31
CA SER A 54 10.65 2.92 -2.56
C SER A 54 9.27 2.29 -2.70
N VAL A 55 9.24 0.95 -2.70
CA VAL A 55 8.02 0.17 -2.59
C VAL A 55 8.20 -0.82 -1.43
N PRO A 56 7.13 -1.19 -0.73
CA PRO A 56 5.73 -0.81 -0.95
C PRO A 56 5.43 0.66 -0.61
N ALA A 57 4.42 1.20 -1.29
CA ALA A 57 3.79 2.47 -0.97
C ALA A 57 2.28 2.32 -1.08
N ILE A 58 1.52 3.03 -0.24
CA ILE A 58 0.05 3.04 -0.28
C ILE A 58 -0.49 4.45 -0.47
N VAL A 59 -1.63 4.54 -1.12
CA VAL A 59 -2.51 5.71 -1.09
C VAL A 59 -3.85 5.23 -0.56
N ASP A 60 -4.28 5.79 0.56
CA ASP A 60 -5.57 5.56 1.19
C ASP A 60 -6.45 6.78 0.98
N ARG A 61 -7.56 6.58 0.26
CA ARG A 61 -8.46 7.67 -0.12
C ARG A 61 -9.47 8.01 0.98
N ASP A 62 -9.73 7.10 1.91
CA ASP A 62 -10.70 7.32 2.99
C ASP A 62 -10.11 8.27 4.03
N THR A 63 -8.82 8.12 4.32
CA THR A 63 -8.09 8.93 5.30
C THR A 63 -7.24 10.04 4.68
N GLY A 64 -6.99 9.99 3.37
CA GLY A 64 -6.09 10.89 2.66
C GLY A 64 -4.61 10.58 2.87
N VAL A 65 -4.29 9.48 3.55
CA VAL A 65 -2.91 9.08 3.86
C VAL A 65 -2.19 8.59 2.61
N THR A 66 -0.96 9.06 2.44
CA THR A 66 0.00 8.45 1.50
C THR A 66 1.30 8.19 2.23
N MET A 67 1.80 6.96 2.16
CA MET A 67 3.00 6.56 2.89
C MET A 67 3.75 5.44 2.20
N SER A 68 5.02 5.33 2.57
CA SER A 68 5.97 4.29 2.17
C SER A 68 6.55 3.63 3.42
N GLU A 69 7.41 2.63 3.21
CA GLU A 69 8.02 1.79 4.25
C GLU A 69 7.07 0.75 4.85
N SER A 70 7.37 -0.53 4.58
CA SER A 70 6.44 -1.63 4.87
C SER A 70 6.06 -1.79 6.34
N ALA A 71 6.97 -1.46 7.28
CA ALA A 71 6.69 -1.55 8.71
C ALA A 71 5.66 -0.49 9.12
N ASN A 72 5.89 0.77 8.74
CA ASN A 72 5.00 1.89 9.01
C ASN A 72 3.62 1.66 8.38
N ILE A 73 3.59 1.11 7.16
CA ILE A 73 2.33 0.77 6.49
C ILE A 73 1.56 -0.28 7.28
N VAL A 74 2.21 -1.36 7.74
CA VAL A 74 1.53 -2.40 8.52
C VAL A 74 1.01 -1.86 9.85
N GLU A 75 1.80 -1.04 10.53
CA GLU A 75 1.41 -0.39 11.78
C GLU A 75 0.18 0.50 11.57
N TYR A 76 0.22 1.36 10.54
CA TYR A 76 -0.90 2.19 10.12
C TYR A 76 -2.16 1.35 9.85
N LEU A 77 -2.06 0.32 9.00
CA LEU A 77 -3.20 -0.50 8.63
C LEU A 77 -3.84 -1.16 9.84
N ARG A 78 -3.04 -1.69 10.77
CA ARG A 78 -3.56 -2.29 12.01
C ARG A 78 -4.15 -1.25 12.95
N GLY A 79 -3.54 -0.07 13.08
CA GLY A 79 -4.08 1.00 13.92
C GLY A 79 -5.38 1.61 13.37
N THR A 80 -5.53 1.67 12.06
CA THR A 80 -6.69 2.29 11.40
C THR A 80 -7.83 1.30 11.13
N TYR A 81 -7.51 0.06 10.79
CA TYR A 81 -8.48 -0.95 10.36
C TYR A 81 -8.50 -2.22 11.22
N GLY A 82 -7.62 -2.35 12.22
CA GLY A 82 -7.46 -3.55 13.04
C GLY A 82 -8.54 -3.78 14.11
N GLU A 83 -9.37 -2.78 14.42
CA GLU A 83 -10.38 -2.87 15.49
C GLU A 83 -11.84 -2.98 14.99
N GLY A 84 -12.06 -3.21 13.69
CA GLY A 84 -13.40 -3.14 13.06
C GLY A 84 -13.90 -4.39 12.33
N GLY A 85 -13.19 -5.52 12.41
CA GLY A 85 -13.61 -6.79 11.80
C GLY A 85 -14.41 -7.67 12.77
N ALA A 86 -15.59 -7.21 13.19
CA ALA A 86 -16.58 -8.00 13.94
C ALA A 86 -17.93 -7.96 13.25
#